data_AF-A0A5N5X855-F1
#
_entry.id   AF-A0A5N5X855-F1
#
_cell.length_a   1.000
_cell.length_b   1.000
_cell.length_c   1.000
_cell.angle_alpha   90.00
_cell.angle_beta   90.00
_cell.angle_gamma   90.00
#
_symmetry.space_group_name_H-M   'P 1'
#
loop_
_entity.id
_entity.type
_entity.pdbx_description
1 polymer ?
#
loop_
_entity_poly.entity_id
_entity_poly.type
_entity_poly.pdbx_seq_one_letter_code
_entity_poly.pdbx_strand_id
1 'polypeptide(L)'
;MELPSRPPCRVIIIGGGVSGIAMACQLNKVFNLNDYCIYDRHAGLGGCWWANTYPGCAVDIPGFCYSYSFAQNPDFTQVFPPQAEILNYLSTVVKQYRVDQHFTGNVEWTDATWQEKKQTWLVTLQNIHTKQFFAHECQILISAVGGLVNPQELKVPGAEQFQGDIIHTARWKHELDLTDKHVAVIGNGASAAQLVPAIINKTRSVTQFMRTPHHIVGATNHEIPPKWRSRFRRIPLLLYLIRLILFLYMEFTWFRFQNNRLGKIGRASVEKRSRKYVQDTAPERYWDSLIPTYEFGCKRRIFDRGYLATLQESKMRLTDDPIAEIKSNSIITQSGEEVYVDAILLANGFVLSQYDVDLRGRNGKTREQHWKGYGHKATFKAIAMHGFPNFFYILGPNSGRLYTSTIQIIESQVKMVIGIIRPIIFHQASSVEVKASSEREFDVRLHEAIDKTVHSSLCDSYFIDKSTEKNWFVYPWNSIHLWLSTYWNPSGDWNYGRAMATQDDFNFSPSSPLVNQGRIMEKVASKV
;
A
#
# COMPACT_ATOMS: atom_id res chain seq x y z
N MET A 1 -28.26 20.71 7.83
CA MET A 1 -29.12 20.00 6.88
C MET A 1 -28.69 18.54 6.96
N GLU A 2 -29.59 17.61 7.31
CA GLU A 2 -29.24 16.20 7.39
C GLU A 2 -28.88 15.68 6.00
N LEU A 3 -27.74 14.98 5.90
CA LEU A 3 -27.32 14.39 4.63
C LEU A 3 -28.27 13.23 4.27
N PRO A 4 -28.53 12.99 2.97
CA PRO A 4 -29.21 11.78 2.53
C PRO A 4 -28.52 10.55 3.13
N SER A 5 -29.28 9.66 3.77
CA SER A 5 -28.74 8.47 4.44
C SER A 5 -29.11 7.19 3.71
N ARG A 6 -28.15 6.25 3.60
CA ARG A 6 -28.40 4.88 3.12
C ARG A 6 -28.82 3.97 4.29
N PRO A 7 -29.56 2.87 4.03
CA PRO A 7 -29.83 1.86 5.06
C PRO A 7 -28.52 1.38 5.71
N PRO A 8 -28.46 1.17 7.03
CA PRO A 8 -27.24 0.72 7.69
C PRO A 8 -26.74 -0.63 7.17
N CYS A 9 -25.43 -0.85 7.18
CA CYS A 9 -24.84 -2.14 6.85
C CYS A 9 -23.88 -2.64 7.95
N ARG A 10 -23.51 -3.92 7.90
CA ARG A 10 -22.60 -4.49 8.92
C ARG A 10 -21.19 -3.90 8.82
N VAL A 11 -20.64 -3.84 7.61
CA VAL A 11 -19.25 -3.45 7.37
C VAL A 11 -19.16 -2.45 6.21
N ILE A 12 -18.43 -1.36 6.41
CA ILE A 12 -17.97 -0.51 5.31
C ILE A 12 -16.46 -0.67 5.17
N ILE A 13 -16.01 -0.94 3.94
CA ILE A 13 -14.60 -0.96 3.54
C ILE A 13 -14.35 0.28 2.68
N ILE A 14 -13.42 1.15 3.11
CA ILE A 14 -12.97 2.28 2.30
C ILE A 14 -11.67 1.91 1.58
N GLY A 15 -11.73 1.85 0.26
CA GLY A 15 -10.63 1.45 -0.62
C GLY A 15 -10.89 0.08 -1.26
N GLY A 16 -11.04 0.09 -2.59
CA GLY A 16 -11.21 -1.05 -3.49
C GLY A 16 -9.89 -1.61 -4.05
N GLY A 17 -8.77 -1.37 -3.37
CA GLY A 17 -7.46 -1.90 -3.72
C GLY A 17 -7.22 -3.32 -3.23
N VAL A 18 -5.97 -3.80 -3.35
CA VAL A 18 -5.54 -5.14 -2.90
C VAL A 18 -5.93 -5.42 -1.44
N SER A 19 -5.88 -4.42 -0.56
CA SER A 19 -6.29 -4.53 0.83
C SER A 19 -7.80 -4.77 1.00
N GLY A 20 -8.63 -3.94 0.34
CA GLY A 20 -10.09 -4.04 0.45
C GLY A 20 -10.65 -5.28 -0.21
N ILE A 21 -10.11 -5.66 -1.37
CA ILE A 21 -10.45 -6.91 -2.06
C ILE A 21 -10.13 -8.11 -1.15
N ALA A 22 -8.96 -8.13 -0.49
CA ALA A 22 -8.61 -9.22 0.42
C ALA A 22 -9.57 -9.32 1.61
N MET A 23 -9.93 -8.18 2.22
CA MET A 23 -10.88 -8.12 3.32
C MET A 23 -12.25 -8.66 2.89
N ALA A 24 -12.79 -8.17 1.77
CA ALA A 24 -14.07 -8.61 1.22
C ALA A 24 -14.09 -10.10 0.88
N CYS A 25 -13.01 -10.62 0.25
CA CYS A 25 -12.87 -12.05 -0.01
C CYS A 25 -12.97 -12.87 1.28
N GLN A 26 -12.35 -12.42 2.39
CA GLN A 26 -12.41 -13.13 3.66
C GLN A 26 -13.76 -12.96 4.37
N LEU A 27 -14.45 -11.81 4.26
CA LEU A 27 -15.82 -11.67 4.75
C LEU A 27 -16.75 -12.69 4.08
N ASN A 28 -16.65 -12.82 2.75
CA ASN A 28 -17.44 -13.80 1.99
C ASN A 28 -17.03 -15.23 2.34
N LYS A 29 -15.74 -15.53 2.37
CA LYS A 29 -15.22 -16.89 2.58
C LYS A 29 -15.43 -17.41 4.01
N VAL A 30 -15.23 -16.57 5.03
CA VAL A 30 -15.20 -16.99 6.45
C VAL A 30 -16.57 -16.85 7.10
N PHE A 31 -17.32 -15.80 6.77
CA PHE A 31 -18.61 -15.50 7.41
C PHE A 31 -19.81 -15.67 6.48
N ASN A 32 -19.61 -15.86 5.17
CA ASN A 32 -20.68 -15.77 4.18
C ASN A 32 -21.48 -14.45 4.32
N LEU A 33 -20.79 -13.37 4.69
CA LEU A 33 -21.39 -12.07 4.98
C LEU A 33 -21.65 -11.33 3.67
N ASN A 34 -22.91 -11.01 3.38
CA ASN A 34 -23.28 -10.18 2.22
C ASN A 34 -23.61 -8.73 2.60
N ASP A 35 -23.80 -8.44 3.89
CA ASP A 35 -24.17 -7.11 4.38
C ASP A 35 -22.93 -6.22 4.57
N TYR A 36 -22.28 -5.87 3.47
CA TYR A 36 -21.17 -4.91 3.48
C TYR A 36 -21.10 -4.10 2.18
N CYS A 37 -20.40 -2.97 2.24
CA CYS A 37 -20.14 -2.10 1.11
C CYS A 37 -18.65 -1.78 0.98
N ILE A 38 -18.19 -1.58 -0.24
CA ILE A 38 -16.86 -1.06 -0.57
C ILE A 38 -17.02 0.26 -1.30
N TYR A 39 -16.39 1.32 -0.81
CA TYR A 39 -16.33 2.61 -1.48
C TYR A 39 -14.90 2.92 -1.93
N ASP A 40 -14.73 3.40 -3.16
CA ASP A 40 -13.44 3.88 -3.66
C ASP A 40 -13.66 5.11 -4.54
N ARG A 41 -12.66 6.01 -4.54
CA ARG A 41 -12.64 7.20 -5.38
C ARG A 41 -12.49 6.88 -6.87
N HIS A 42 -11.90 5.74 -7.19
CA HIS A 42 -11.77 5.27 -8.54
C HIS A 42 -13.04 4.56 -8.99
N ALA A 43 -13.30 4.57 -10.30
CA ALA A 43 -14.47 3.94 -10.89
C ALA A 43 -14.45 2.41 -10.81
N GLY A 44 -13.31 1.79 -10.51
CA GLY A 44 -13.16 0.34 -10.49
C GLY A 44 -12.20 -0.17 -9.42
N LEU A 45 -12.25 -1.49 -9.20
CA LEU A 45 -11.44 -2.21 -8.23
C LEU A 45 -10.01 -2.42 -8.75
N GLY A 46 -9.04 -2.33 -7.85
CA GLY A 46 -7.61 -2.53 -8.16
C GLY A 46 -6.67 -1.60 -7.40
N GLY A 47 -7.17 -0.45 -6.91
CA GLY A 47 -6.40 0.50 -6.12
C GLY A 47 -5.22 1.07 -6.90
N CYS A 48 -3.98 0.91 -6.39
CA CYS A 48 -2.80 1.40 -7.10
C CYS A 48 -2.68 0.82 -8.53
N TRP A 49 -3.12 -0.42 -8.76
CA TRP A 49 -3.10 -1.05 -10.07
C TRP A 49 -4.25 -0.59 -10.98
N TRP A 50 -5.26 0.06 -10.43
CA TRP A 50 -6.23 0.82 -11.24
C TRP A 50 -5.68 2.19 -11.61
N ALA A 51 -5.07 2.88 -10.64
CA ALA A 51 -4.65 4.28 -10.79
C ALA A 51 -3.37 4.47 -11.61
N ASN A 52 -2.37 3.60 -11.44
CA ASN A 52 -1.04 3.78 -12.04
C ASN A 52 -0.96 3.03 -13.36
N THR A 53 -1.24 3.70 -14.48
CA THR A 53 -1.26 3.10 -15.82
C THR A 53 -0.15 3.63 -16.73
N TYR A 54 0.87 4.29 -16.16
CA TYR A 54 2.00 4.82 -16.91
C TYR A 54 2.82 3.70 -17.59
N PRO A 55 3.48 3.98 -18.73
CA PRO A 55 4.30 3.01 -19.46
C PRO A 55 5.40 2.41 -18.58
N GLY A 56 5.54 1.09 -18.63
CA GLY A 56 6.55 0.37 -17.86
C GLY A 56 6.14 0.01 -16.42
N CYS A 57 4.96 0.45 -15.94
CA CYS A 57 4.49 0.12 -14.60
C CYS A 57 4.39 -1.39 -14.38
N ALA A 58 5.13 -1.90 -13.39
CA ALA A 58 5.20 -3.33 -13.08
C ALA A 58 5.52 -3.59 -11.61
N VAL A 59 5.26 -4.82 -11.14
CA VAL A 59 5.67 -5.24 -9.80
C VAL A 59 7.19 -5.37 -9.69
N ASP A 60 7.70 -5.16 -8.48
CA ASP A 60 9.10 -5.36 -8.10
C ASP A 60 9.31 -6.59 -7.19
N ILE A 61 8.24 -7.33 -6.92
CA ILE A 61 8.21 -8.62 -6.23
C ILE A 61 7.72 -9.69 -7.22
N PRO A 62 8.26 -10.93 -7.20
CA PRO A 62 7.78 -11.98 -8.08
C PRO A 62 6.26 -12.18 -7.96
N GLY A 63 5.57 -12.33 -9.09
CA GLY A 63 4.11 -12.50 -9.17
C GLY A 63 3.59 -13.66 -8.33
N PHE A 64 4.39 -14.71 -8.14
CA PHE A 64 4.10 -15.83 -7.23
C PHE A 64 3.90 -15.40 -5.76
N CYS A 65 4.59 -14.34 -5.33
CA CYS A 65 4.45 -13.72 -4.01
C CYS A 65 3.56 -12.47 -4.03
N TYR A 66 3.34 -11.89 -5.21
CA TYR A 66 2.42 -10.78 -5.46
C TYR A 66 1.07 -11.26 -6.02
N SER A 67 0.62 -12.42 -5.54
CA SER A 67 -0.76 -12.90 -5.59
C SER A 67 -1.24 -13.27 -4.18
N TYR A 68 -2.55 -13.41 -3.99
CA TYR A 68 -3.12 -13.91 -2.74
C TYR A 68 -2.76 -15.38 -2.56
N SER A 69 -2.49 -15.80 -1.33
CA SER A 69 -2.21 -17.19 -1.00
C SER A 69 -3.45 -18.08 -1.14
N PHE A 70 -4.65 -17.50 -1.00
CA PHE A 70 -5.93 -18.18 -1.19
C PHE A 70 -6.44 -18.17 -2.64
N ALA A 71 -5.80 -17.40 -3.53
CA ALA A 71 -6.16 -17.28 -4.95
C ALA A 71 -4.89 -17.02 -5.78
N GLN A 72 -4.02 -18.02 -5.89
CA GLN A 72 -2.78 -17.88 -6.67
C GLN A 72 -3.05 -17.84 -8.17
N ASN A 73 -2.21 -17.11 -8.91
CA ASN A 73 -2.35 -16.97 -10.36
C ASN A 73 -1.35 -17.85 -11.12
N PRO A 74 -1.80 -18.85 -11.89
CA PRO A 74 -0.94 -19.68 -12.74
C PRO A 74 -0.56 -19.04 -14.08
N ASP A 75 -1.15 -17.88 -14.42
CA ASP A 75 -1.19 -17.35 -15.79
C ASP A 75 -0.27 -16.17 -16.06
N PHE A 76 0.41 -15.62 -15.04
CA PHE A 76 1.37 -14.53 -15.23
C PHE A 76 2.39 -14.89 -16.31
N THR A 77 2.60 -13.97 -17.25
CA THR A 77 3.48 -14.22 -18.41
C THR A 77 4.94 -13.97 -18.08
N GLN A 78 5.23 -13.25 -17.00
CA GLN A 78 6.56 -12.87 -16.55
C GLN A 78 6.69 -13.06 -15.04
N VAL A 79 7.92 -13.27 -14.55
CA VAL A 79 8.18 -13.38 -13.11
C VAL A 79 7.75 -12.12 -12.38
N PHE A 80 7.93 -10.95 -12.98
CA PHE A 80 7.46 -9.67 -12.45
C PHE A 80 6.42 -9.08 -13.41
N PRO A 81 5.14 -9.46 -13.27
CA PRO A 81 4.08 -9.07 -14.19
C PRO A 81 3.90 -7.54 -14.31
N PRO A 82 3.54 -7.04 -15.51
CA PRO A 82 3.18 -5.64 -15.71
C PRO A 82 1.85 -5.31 -15.03
N GLN A 83 1.57 -4.01 -14.86
CA GLN A 83 0.37 -3.53 -14.18
C GLN A 83 -0.93 -4.12 -14.75
N ALA A 84 -1.07 -4.20 -16.08
CA ALA A 84 -2.28 -4.73 -16.71
C ALA A 84 -2.56 -6.20 -16.31
N GLU A 85 -1.52 -7.02 -16.17
CA GLU A 85 -1.68 -8.41 -15.72
C GLU A 85 -2.10 -8.49 -14.25
N ILE A 86 -1.57 -7.61 -13.39
CA ILE A 86 -2.00 -7.54 -11.99
C ILE A 86 -3.46 -7.09 -11.90
N LEU A 87 -3.87 -6.08 -12.67
CA LEU A 87 -5.24 -5.59 -12.66
C LEU A 87 -6.22 -6.67 -13.18
N ASN A 88 -5.84 -7.42 -14.21
CA ASN A 88 -6.63 -8.55 -14.72
C ASN A 88 -6.72 -9.68 -13.68
N TYR A 89 -5.62 -9.99 -13.00
CA TYR A 89 -5.61 -10.94 -11.89
C TYR A 89 -6.58 -10.53 -10.76
N LEU A 90 -6.51 -9.28 -10.29
CA LEU A 90 -7.42 -8.78 -9.25
C LEU A 90 -8.87 -8.85 -9.71
N SER A 91 -9.15 -8.48 -10.97
CA SER A 91 -10.49 -8.59 -11.56
C SER A 91 -11.01 -10.02 -11.57
N THR A 92 -10.14 -11.01 -11.78
CA THR A 92 -10.49 -12.44 -11.72
C THR A 92 -10.84 -12.87 -10.29
N VAL A 93 -10.04 -12.45 -9.30
CA VAL A 93 -10.31 -12.73 -7.89
C VAL A 93 -11.61 -12.09 -7.43
N VAL A 94 -11.86 -10.83 -7.81
CA VAL A 94 -13.10 -10.10 -7.49
C VAL A 94 -14.32 -10.89 -7.94
N LYS A 95 -14.33 -11.39 -9.18
CA LYS A 95 -15.42 -12.23 -9.72
C LYS A 95 -15.52 -13.57 -8.99
N GLN A 96 -14.39 -14.24 -8.76
CA GLN A 96 -14.35 -15.55 -8.07
C GLN A 96 -14.99 -15.47 -6.67
N TYR A 97 -14.79 -14.36 -5.97
CA TYR A 97 -15.31 -14.14 -4.62
C TYR A 97 -16.57 -13.28 -4.58
N ARG A 98 -17.14 -12.88 -5.72
CA ARG A 98 -18.34 -12.00 -5.81
C ARG A 98 -18.19 -10.70 -5.03
N VAL A 99 -17.02 -10.07 -5.11
CA VAL A 99 -16.73 -8.80 -4.42
C VAL A 99 -17.34 -7.60 -5.16
N ASP A 100 -17.49 -7.71 -6.48
CA ASP A 100 -18.01 -6.68 -7.37
C ASP A 100 -19.43 -6.22 -7.00
N GLN A 101 -20.28 -7.13 -6.52
CA GLN A 101 -21.66 -6.81 -6.12
C GLN A 101 -21.76 -5.87 -4.90
N HIS A 102 -20.66 -5.63 -4.17
CA HIS A 102 -20.60 -4.77 -2.99
C HIS A 102 -19.87 -3.44 -3.25
N PHE A 103 -19.39 -3.21 -4.47
CA PHE A 103 -18.54 -2.08 -4.79
C PHE A 103 -19.32 -0.88 -5.32
N THR A 104 -18.97 0.32 -4.84
CA THR A 104 -19.40 1.60 -5.40
C THR A 104 -18.17 2.49 -5.62
N GLY A 105 -17.81 2.69 -6.89
CA GLY A 105 -16.71 3.57 -7.29
C GLY A 105 -17.13 5.04 -7.41
N ASN A 106 -16.16 5.90 -7.69
CA ASN A 106 -16.33 7.36 -7.80
C ASN A 106 -16.90 8.00 -6.52
N VAL A 107 -16.55 7.45 -5.36
CA VAL A 107 -16.98 7.94 -4.05
C VAL A 107 -15.75 8.20 -3.17
N GLU A 108 -15.60 9.45 -2.75
CA GLU A 108 -14.55 9.88 -1.82
C GLU A 108 -15.05 9.77 -0.37
N TRP A 109 -14.17 9.33 0.53
CA TRP A 109 -14.44 9.34 1.97
C TRP A 109 -13.98 10.66 2.58
N THR A 110 -14.90 11.38 3.22
CA THR A 110 -14.61 12.73 3.73
C THR A 110 -14.48 12.78 5.24
N ASP A 111 -15.31 12.04 5.96
CA ASP A 111 -15.25 11.94 7.41
C ASP A 111 -15.97 10.69 7.95
N ALA A 112 -15.68 10.31 9.19
CA ALA A 112 -16.47 9.33 9.92
C ALA A 112 -16.48 9.60 11.43
N THR A 113 -17.65 9.45 12.05
CA THR A 113 -17.85 9.70 13.49
C THR A 113 -18.49 8.50 14.18
N TRP A 114 -17.93 8.09 15.32
CA TRP A 114 -18.48 7.05 16.17
C TRP A 114 -19.73 7.52 16.92
N GLN A 115 -20.79 6.72 16.86
CA GLN A 115 -22.08 6.96 17.52
C GLN A 115 -22.20 6.09 18.78
N GLU A 116 -21.86 6.65 19.95
CA GLU A 116 -21.83 5.90 21.22
C GLU A 116 -23.16 5.21 21.56
N LYS A 117 -24.30 5.87 21.33
CA LYS A 117 -25.63 5.28 21.62
C LYS A 117 -25.98 4.11 20.71
N LYS A 118 -25.50 4.09 19.48
CA LYS A 118 -25.81 3.05 18.48
C LYS A 118 -24.73 1.98 18.36
N GLN A 119 -23.53 2.25 18.87
CA GLN A 119 -22.32 1.45 18.66
C GLN A 119 -22.02 1.24 17.15
N THR A 120 -22.19 2.30 16.36
CA THR A 120 -21.96 2.33 14.91
C THR A 120 -21.11 3.52 14.51
N TRP A 121 -20.52 3.48 13.32
CA TRP A 121 -19.90 4.60 12.63
C TRP A 121 -20.92 5.25 11.70
N LEU A 122 -21.02 6.59 11.75
CA LEU A 122 -21.64 7.38 10.69
C LEU A 122 -20.53 7.82 9.72
N VAL A 123 -20.56 7.31 8.49
CA VAL A 123 -19.54 7.59 7.47
C VAL A 123 -20.11 8.58 6.47
N THR A 124 -19.40 9.69 6.25
CA THR A 124 -19.76 10.69 5.23
C THR A 124 -18.94 10.46 3.97
N LEU A 125 -19.65 10.43 2.86
CA LEU A 125 -19.14 10.06 1.55
C LEU A 125 -19.56 11.14 0.54
N GLN A 126 -18.69 11.42 -0.43
CA GLN A 126 -18.97 12.35 -1.51
C GLN A 126 -18.91 11.64 -2.86
N ASN A 127 -19.95 11.75 -3.66
CA ASN A 127 -19.88 11.36 -5.06
C ASN A 127 -19.00 12.35 -5.84
N ILE A 128 -17.96 11.84 -6.51
CA ILE A 128 -16.91 12.69 -7.11
C ILE A 128 -17.42 13.50 -8.30
N HIS A 129 -18.40 12.98 -9.05
CA HIS A 129 -18.94 13.64 -10.25
C HIS A 129 -19.99 14.68 -9.88
N THR A 130 -20.96 14.30 -9.05
CA THR A 130 -22.08 15.19 -8.66
C THR A 130 -21.73 16.14 -7.52
N LYS A 131 -20.62 15.89 -6.81
CA LYS A 131 -20.20 16.58 -5.58
C LYS A 131 -21.19 16.48 -4.42
N GLN A 132 -22.22 15.65 -4.55
CA GLN A 132 -23.21 15.42 -3.51
C GLN A 132 -22.64 14.58 -2.38
N PHE A 133 -22.92 15.02 -1.15
CA PHE A 133 -22.58 14.31 0.07
C PHE A 133 -23.75 13.41 0.50
N PHE A 134 -23.43 12.25 1.06
CA PHE A 134 -24.39 11.34 1.67
C PHE A 134 -23.75 10.63 2.87
N ALA A 135 -24.56 10.17 3.80
CA ALA A 135 -24.12 9.44 4.97
C ALA A 135 -24.50 7.95 4.88
N HIS A 136 -23.67 7.09 5.46
CA HIS A 136 -23.95 5.66 5.56
C HIS A 136 -23.48 5.16 6.93
N GLU A 137 -24.41 4.56 7.67
CA GLU A 137 -24.12 3.99 8.97
C GLU A 137 -23.58 2.55 8.85
N CYS A 138 -22.57 2.19 9.64
CA CYS A 138 -22.07 0.82 9.72
C CYS A 138 -21.60 0.41 11.11
N GLN A 139 -21.65 -0.87 11.45
CA GLN A 139 -21.10 -1.34 12.73
C GLN A 139 -19.57 -1.37 12.73
N ILE A 140 -18.95 -1.83 11.64
CA ILE A 140 -17.50 -1.97 11.49
C ILE A 140 -17.04 -1.13 10.31
N LEU A 141 -16.04 -0.27 10.55
CA LEU A 141 -15.42 0.56 9.52
C LEU A 141 -13.98 0.09 9.27
N ILE A 142 -13.68 -0.27 8.03
CA ILE A 142 -12.36 -0.77 7.62
C ILE A 142 -11.74 0.22 6.64
N SER A 143 -10.65 0.86 7.05
CA SER A 143 -9.84 1.70 6.18
C SER A 143 -8.79 0.84 5.45
N ALA A 144 -9.04 0.59 4.17
CA ALA A 144 -8.17 -0.08 3.21
C ALA A 144 -7.64 0.89 2.14
N VAL A 145 -7.56 2.19 2.46
CA VAL A 145 -7.18 3.29 1.55
C VAL A 145 -5.76 3.19 1.00
N GLY A 146 -4.88 2.39 1.60
CA GLY A 146 -3.52 2.16 1.13
C GLY A 146 -2.51 3.25 1.54
N GLY A 147 -1.24 2.98 1.23
CA GLY A 147 -0.11 3.81 1.68
C GLY A 147 0.36 4.86 0.67
N LEU A 148 0.25 4.60 -0.64
CA LEU A 148 0.83 5.44 -1.71
C LEU A 148 -0.24 5.73 -2.76
N VAL A 149 -1.10 6.71 -2.47
CA VAL A 149 -2.32 6.98 -3.27
C VAL A 149 -2.40 8.41 -3.76
N ASN A 150 -2.10 9.39 -2.90
CA ASN A 150 -2.19 10.79 -3.25
C ASN A 150 -0.88 11.26 -3.90
N PRO A 151 -0.88 11.62 -5.20
CA PRO A 151 0.34 12.03 -5.90
C PRO A 151 0.91 13.31 -5.31
N GLN A 152 2.25 13.43 -5.32
CA GLN A 152 2.93 14.64 -4.88
C GLN A 152 2.80 15.73 -5.94
N GLU A 153 2.14 16.83 -5.59
CA GLU A 153 2.06 18.00 -6.48
C GLU A 153 3.43 18.63 -6.71
N LEU A 154 3.62 19.19 -7.90
CA LEU A 154 4.79 19.97 -8.26
C LEU A 154 4.67 21.36 -7.63
N LYS A 155 5.46 21.61 -6.59
CA LYS A 155 5.54 22.91 -5.92
C LYS A 155 6.81 23.63 -6.35
N VAL A 156 6.78 24.21 -7.54
CA VAL A 156 7.89 24.97 -8.13
C VAL A 156 7.32 26.30 -8.66
N PRO A 157 7.97 27.45 -8.42
CA PRO A 157 7.53 28.73 -8.96
C PRO A 157 7.33 28.68 -10.48
N GLY A 158 6.21 29.24 -10.97
CA GLY A 158 5.90 29.34 -12.40
C GLY A 158 5.38 28.04 -13.04
N ALA A 159 5.22 26.95 -12.28
CA ALA A 159 4.65 25.70 -12.79
C ALA A 159 3.25 25.90 -13.43
N GLU A 160 2.46 26.84 -12.90
CA GLU A 160 1.14 27.22 -13.41
C GLU A 160 1.19 27.97 -14.77
N GLN A 161 2.36 28.47 -15.18
CA GLN A 161 2.55 29.23 -16.41
C GLN A 161 3.00 28.34 -17.58
N PHE A 162 3.40 27.11 -17.29
CA PHE A 162 3.83 26.13 -18.30
C PHE A 162 2.70 25.82 -19.27
N GLN A 163 2.95 25.98 -20.56
CA GLN A 163 1.96 25.81 -21.62
C GLN A 163 1.82 24.34 -22.07
N GLY A 164 2.80 23.51 -21.74
CA GLY A 164 2.79 22.07 -22.03
C GLY A 164 2.05 21.24 -20.98
N ASP A 165 2.07 19.93 -21.17
CA ASP A 165 1.47 18.99 -20.22
C ASP A 165 2.33 18.78 -18.96
N ILE A 166 1.76 18.98 -17.78
CA ILE A 166 2.32 18.50 -16.51
C ILE A 166 1.51 17.30 -16.04
N ILE A 167 2.11 16.10 -16.10
CA ILE A 167 1.40 14.83 -15.84
C ILE A 167 2.13 14.04 -14.77
N HIS A 168 1.40 13.70 -13.70
CA HIS A 168 1.91 12.77 -12.70
C HIS A 168 1.71 11.32 -13.14
N THR A 169 2.70 10.46 -12.90
CA THR A 169 2.68 9.02 -13.24
C THR A 169 1.42 8.29 -12.75
N ALA A 170 0.95 8.61 -11.53
CA ALA A 170 -0.29 8.07 -10.95
C ALA A 170 -1.61 8.64 -11.52
N ARG A 171 -1.54 9.59 -12.47
CA ARG A 171 -2.69 10.20 -13.17
C ARG A 171 -2.40 10.25 -14.67
N TRP A 172 -1.89 9.14 -15.20
CA TRP A 172 -1.41 9.06 -16.57
C TRP A 172 -2.54 9.37 -17.58
N LYS A 173 -2.24 10.18 -18.59
CA LYS A 173 -3.14 10.46 -19.73
C LYS A 173 -2.77 9.53 -20.87
N HIS A 174 -3.70 8.67 -21.30
CA HIS A 174 -3.43 7.64 -22.32
C HIS A 174 -3.30 8.21 -23.74
N GLU A 175 -3.90 9.38 -23.95
CA GLU A 175 -3.89 10.19 -25.16
C GLU A 175 -2.65 11.09 -25.30
N LEU A 176 -1.75 11.08 -24.30
CA LEU A 176 -0.51 11.86 -24.35
C LEU A 176 0.42 11.34 -25.46
N ASP A 177 0.58 12.14 -26.51
CA ASP A 177 1.62 11.91 -27.51
C ASP A 177 2.94 12.56 -27.07
N LEU A 178 4.00 11.75 -27.04
CA LEU A 178 5.36 12.16 -26.70
C LEU A 178 6.28 12.19 -27.91
N THR A 179 5.79 11.80 -29.09
CA THR A 179 6.56 11.72 -30.33
C THR A 179 7.17 13.09 -30.65
N ASP A 180 8.47 13.09 -30.94
CA ASP A 180 9.26 14.28 -31.24
C ASP A 180 9.29 15.39 -30.17
N LYS A 181 8.80 15.12 -28.95
CA LYS A 181 8.82 16.07 -27.82
C LYS A 181 10.11 16.00 -26.99
N HIS A 182 10.50 17.15 -26.46
CA HIS A 182 11.48 17.30 -25.39
C HIS A 182 10.76 17.13 -24.04
N VAL A 183 11.11 16.09 -23.28
CA VAL A 183 10.39 15.71 -22.06
C VAL A 183 11.25 15.89 -20.83
N ALA A 184 10.74 16.61 -19.82
CA ALA A 184 11.29 16.60 -18.48
C ALA A 184 10.72 15.42 -17.67
N VAL A 185 11.56 14.68 -16.96
CA VAL A 185 11.12 13.70 -15.95
C VAL A 185 11.61 14.17 -14.59
N ILE A 186 10.70 14.50 -13.67
CA ILE A 186 11.05 14.97 -12.33
C ILE A 186 10.93 13.82 -11.35
N GLY A 187 12.07 13.41 -10.79
CA GLY A 187 12.21 12.30 -9.84
C GLY A 187 13.02 11.13 -10.40
N ASN A 188 13.57 10.33 -9.49
CA ASN A 188 14.45 9.21 -9.80
C ASN A 188 14.17 7.94 -8.97
N GLY A 189 12.94 7.83 -8.45
CA GLY A 189 12.45 6.65 -7.74
C GLY A 189 12.03 5.51 -8.69
N ALA A 190 11.34 4.52 -8.15
CA ALA A 190 10.89 3.34 -8.91
C ALA A 190 10.03 3.70 -10.13
N SER A 191 9.13 4.68 -10.02
CA SER A 191 8.29 5.11 -11.15
C SER A 191 9.13 5.68 -12.30
N ALA A 192 10.17 6.47 -12.02
CA ALA A 192 11.05 7.04 -13.04
C ALA A 192 11.88 5.94 -13.73
N ALA A 193 12.45 5.02 -12.94
CA ALA A 193 13.25 3.91 -13.47
C ALA A 193 12.44 2.96 -14.37
N GLN A 194 11.12 2.90 -14.19
CA GLN A 194 10.21 2.15 -15.06
C GLN A 194 9.75 2.98 -16.28
N LEU A 195 9.44 4.26 -16.07
CA LEU A 195 8.91 5.15 -17.09
C LEU A 195 9.95 5.51 -18.15
N VAL A 196 11.15 5.94 -17.74
CA VAL A 196 12.19 6.46 -18.65
C VAL A 196 12.53 5.46 -19.76
N PRO A 197 12.82 4.17 -19.47
CA PRO A 197 13.04 3.16 -20.51
C PRO A 197 11.85 2.97 -21.45
N ALA A 198 10.63 3.13 -20.95
CA ALA A 198 9.42 2.92 -21.73
C ALA A 198 9.08 4.07 -22.69
N ILE A 199 9.62 5.28 -22.46
CA ILE A 199 9.32 6.48 -23.26
C ILE A 199 10.52 6.99 -24.08
N ILE A 200 11.76 6.60 -23.76
CA ILE A 200 12.95 7.17 -24.40
C ILE A 200 12.95 6.99 -25.93
N ASN A 201 12.41 5.89 -26.43
CA ASN A 201 12.30 5.60 -27.87
C ASN A 201 11.11 6.27 -28.56
N LYS A 202 10.28 7.00 -27.81
CA LYS A 202 9.09 7.70 -28.30
C LYS A 202 9.19 9.21 -28.09
N THR A 203 10.37 9.72 -27.77
CA THR A 203 10.64 11.13 -27.45
C THR A 203 11.82 11.64 -28.25
N ARG A 204 11.87 12.95 -28.49
CA ARG A 204 13.05 13.61 -29.10
C ARG A 204 14.21 13.66 -28.13
N SER A 205 13.95 14.03 -26.89
CA SER A 205 14.91 13.95 -25.80
C SER A 205 14.23 13.83 -24.45
N VAL A 206 14.94 13.27 -23.48
CA VAL A 206 14.52 13.23 -22.08
C VAL A 206 15.58 13.91 -21.22
N THR A 207 15.17 14.90 -20.43
CA THR A 207 15.98 15.44 -19.34
C THR A 207 15.36 15.06 -18.01
N GLN A 208 16.08 14.26 -17.23
CA GLN A 208 15.63 13.81 -15.93
C GLN A 208 16.28 14.62 -14.82
N PHE A 209 15.44 15.19 -13.97
CA PHE A 209 15.84 15.92 -12.77
C PHE A 209 15.76 14.97 -11.58
N MET A 210 16.92 14.64 -11.02
CA MET A 210 17.04 13.81 -9.83
C MET A 210 17.44 14.62 -8.62
N ARG A 211 17.18 14.08 -7.41
CA ARG A 211 17.55 14.78 -6.16
C ARG A 211 18.42 13.93 -5.25
N THR A 212 18.04 12.67 -5.03
CA THR A 212 18.79 11.78 -4.15
C THR A 212 18.93 10.43 -4.84
N PRO A 213 20.15 9.92 -5.06
CA PRO A 213 20.35 8.61 -5.67
C PRO A 213 19.68 7.49 -4.87
N HIS A 214 19.38 6.39 -5.55
CA HIS A 214 18.89 5.15 -4.95
C HIS A 214 19.94 4.05 -5.08
N HIS A 215 19.93 3.07 -4.17
CA HIS A 215 20.67 1.82 -4.39
C HIS A 215 19.99 1.05 -5.52
N ILE A 216 20.73 0.80 -6.61
CA ILE A 216 20.25 0.17 -7.84
C ILE A 216 20.86 -1.22 -7.97
N VAL A 217 20.01 -2.22 -8.20
CA VAL A 217 20.44 -3.61 -8.43
C VAL A 217 19.87 -4.12 -9.75
N GLY A 218 20.70 -4.77 -10.57
CA GLY A 218 20.25 -5.38 -11.81
C GLY A 218 19.19 -6.45 -11.58
N ALA A 219 18.16 -6.44 -12.42
CA ALA A 219 17.09 -7.43 -12.39
C ALA A 219 16.66 -7.80 -13.81
N THR A 220 16.74 -9.09 -14.12
CA THR A 220 16.17 -9.61 -15.38
C THR A 220 14.73 -10.05 -15.13
N ASN A 221 13.80 -9.59 -15.96
CA ASN A 221 12.42 -10.05 -15.92
C ASN A 221 12.23 -11.21 -16.90
N HIS A 222 12.30 -12.44 -16.39
CA HIS A 222 12.17 -13.62 -17.23
C HIS A 222 10.70 -13.88 -17.59
N GLU A 223 10.47 -14.20 -18.86
CA GLU A 223 9.20 -14.76 -19.31
C GLU A 223 8.96 -16.14 -18.68
N ILE A 224 7.69 -16.44 -18.40
CA ILE A 224 7.22 -17.73 -17.93
C ILE A 224 6.66 -18.48 -19.15
N PRO A 225 7.38 -19.50 -19.67
CA PRO A 225 6.97 -20.21 -20.87
C PRO A 225 5.56 -20.82 -20.74
N PRO A 226 4.77 -20.91 -21.83
CA PRO A 226 3.42 -21.48 -21.80
C PRO A 226 3.35 -22.89 -21.17
N LYS A 227 4.38 -23.71 -21.39
CA LYS A 227 4.50 -25.06 -20.78
C LYS A 227 4.51 -25.02 -19.24
N TRP A 228 5.14 -24.01 -18.64
CA TRP A 228 5.18 -23.84 -17.18
C TRP A 228 3.83 -23.33 -16.65
N ARG A 229 3.21 -22.35 -17.32
CA ARG A 229 1.85 -21.90 -16.99
C ARG A 229 0.84 -23.04 -17.03
N SER A 230 0.90 -23.92 -18.03
CA SER A 230 0.06 -25.13 -18.08
C SER A 230 0.33 -26.10 -16.93
N ARG A 231 1.56 -26.23 -16.43
CA ARG A 231 1.87 -27.06 -15.27
C ARG A 231 1.34 -26.45 -13.98
N PHE A 232 1.44 -25.14 -13.82
CA PHE A 232 0.89 -24.42 -12.66
C PHE A 232 -0.62 -24.62 -12.52
N ARG A 233 -1.37 -24.63 -13.63
CA ARG A 233 -2.81 -24.92 -13.63
C ARG A 233 -3.14 -26.35 -13.19
N ARG A 234 -2.32 -27.34 -13.57
CA ARG A 234 -2.56 -28.76 -13.29
C ARG A 234 -2.05 -29.21 -11.93
N ILE A 235 -1.03 -28.52 -11.39
CA ILE A 235 -0.37 -28.90 -10.13
C ILE A 235 -0.33 -27.67 -9.20
N PRO A 236 -1.44 -27.34 -8.51
CA PRO A 236 -1.48 -26.16 -7.63
C PRO A 236 -0.39 -26.16 -6.54
N LEU A 237 0.01 -27.34 -6.04
CA LEU A 237 1.09 -27.48 -5.06
C LEU A 237 2.41 -26.88 -5.56
N LEU A 238 2.68 -26.92 -6.88
CA LEU A 238 3.89 -26.35 -7.46
C LEU A 238 3.96 -24.83 -7.25
N LEU A 239 2.83 -24.12 -7.38
CA LEU A 239 2.78 -22.68 -7.11
C LEU A 239 3.06 -22.38 -5.63
N TYR A 240 2.47 -23.17 -4.71
CA TYR A 240 2.76 -23.04 -3.27
C TYR A 240 4.23 -23.28 -2.94
N LEU A 241 4.86 -24.30 -3.53
CA LEU A 241 6.28 -24.58 -3.33
C LEU A 241 7.18 -23.45 -3.85
N ILE A 242 6.92 -22.95 -5.07
CA ILE A 242 7.66 -21.81 -5.64
C ILE A 242 7.49 -20.57 -4.76
N ARG A 243 6.24 -20.27 -4.36
CA ARG A 243 5.93 -19.16 -3.46
C ARG A 243 6.68 -19.30 -2.13
N LEU A 244 6.73 -20.50 -1.54
CA LEU A 244 7.45 -20.76 -0.30
C LEU A 244 8.96 -20.52 -0.46
N ILE A 245 9.58 -21.05 -1.51
CA ILE A 245 11.02 -20.85 -1.78
C ILE A 245 11.35 -19.37 -1.94
N LEU A 246 10.57 -18.65 -2.75
CA LEU A 246 10.76 -17.21 -2.97
C LEU A 246 10.51 -16.39 -1.70
N PHE A 247 9.49 -16.76 -0.93
CA PHE A 247 9.22 -16.16 0.37
C PHE A 247 10.40 -16.36 1.32
N LEU A 248 10.92 -17.57 1.48
CA LEU A 248 12.06 -17.86 2.34
C LEU A 248 13.32 -17.11 1.90
N TYR A 249 13.57 -17.01 0.59
CA TYR A 249 14.67 -16.21 0.04
C TYR A 249 14.55 -14.73 0.42
N MET A 250 13.38 -14.13 0.20
CA MET A 250 13.13 -12.72 0.53
C MET A 250 13.18 -12.48 2.05
N GLU A 251 12.54 -13.35 2.82
CA GLU A 251 12.52 -13.32 4.28
C GLU A 251 13.94 -13.40 4.86
N PHE A 252 14.79 -14.26 4.29
CA PHE A 252 16.20 -14.32 4.67
C PHE A 252 16.90 -12.98 4.50
N THR A 253 16.51 -12.12 3.54
CA THR A 253 17.15 -10.80 3.39
C THR A 253 16.84 -9.82 4.53
N TRP A 254 15.87 -10.12 5.41
CA TRP A 254 15.53 -9.30 6.58
C TRP A 254 16.72 -9.01 7.50
N PHE A 255 17.66 -9.95 7.67
CA PHE A 255 18.81 -9.75 8.58
C PHE A 255 19.65 -8.52 8.20
N ARG A 256 19.63 -8.12 6.91
CA ARG A 256 20.39 -6.96 6.40
C ARG A 256 19.87 -5.64 6.96
N PHE A 257 18.61 -5.58 7.38
CA PHE A 257 18.00 -4.38 7.93
C PHE A 257 18.29 -4.21 9.42
N GLN A 258 18.92 -5.18 10.08
CA GLN A 258 19.24 -5.11 11.51
C GLN A 258 20.54 -4.33 11.76
N ASN A 259 20.62 -3.57 12.85
CA ASN A 259 21.82 -2.82 13.27
C ASN A 259 22.77 -3.68 14.13
N ASN A 260 23.00 -4.91 13.70
CA ASN A 260 24.00 -5.80 14.28
C ASN A 260 25.15 -6.06 13.29
N ARG A 261 26.19 -6.78 13.73
CA ARG A 261 27.38 -7.08 12.90
C ARG A 261 27.02 -7.73 11.57
N LEU A 262 26.14 -8.73 11.56
CA LEU A 262 25.72 -9.43 10.35
C LEU A 262 24.93 -8.53 9.41
N GLY A 263 24.04 -7.70 9.95
CA GLY A 263 23.27 -6.73 9.18
C GLY A 263 24.17 -5.72 8.48
N LYS A 264 25.13 -5.12 9.20
CA LYS A 264 26.13 -4.19 8.64
C LYS A 264 26.95 -4.82 7.51
N ILE A 265 27.47 -6.04 7.70
CA ILE A 265 28.19 -6.78 6.65
C ILE A 265 27.29 -7.04 5.44
N GLY A 266 26.04 -7.44 5.69
CA GLY A 266 25.04 -7.69 4.65
C GLY A 266 24.71 -6.45 3.82
N ARG A 267 24.56 -5.28 4.47
CA ARG A 267 24.35 -3.99 3.79
C ARG A 267 25.55 -3.59 2.95
N ALA A 268 26.74 -3.56 3.53
CA ALA A 268 27.97 -3.20 2.82
C ALA A 268 28.21 -4.09 1.59
N SER A 269 27.88 -5.39 1.67
CA SER A 269 27.93 -6.30 0.53
C SER A 269 26.95 -5.92 -0.60
N VAL A 270 25.74 -5.48 -0.26
CA VAL A 270 24.76 -5.02 -1.26
C VAL A 270 25.16 -3.65 -1.82
N GLU A 271 25.63 -2.73 -1.01
CA GLU A 271 26.12 -1.41 -1.42
C GLU A 271 27.29 -1.54 -2.40
N LYS A 272 28.27 -2.41 -2.10
CA LYS A 272 29.39 -2.70 -3.00
C LYS A 272 28.90 -3.25 -4.35
N ARG A 273 27.92 -4.16 -4.33
CA ARG A 273 27.31 -4.69 -5.57
C ARG A 273 26.52 -3.63 -6.34
N SER A 274 25.77 -2.79 -5.64
CA SER A 274 25.04 -1.67 -6.24
C SER A 274 25.99 -0.70 -6.92
N ARG A 275 27.06 -0.28 -6.22
CA ARG A 275 28.11 0.60 -6.75
C ARG A 275 28.75 -0.01 -7.99
N LYS A 276 29.20 -1.27 -7.89
CA LYS A 276 29.79 -1.99 -9.03
C LYS A 276 28.82 -2.06 -10.21
N TYR A 277 27.55 -2.37 -9.97
CA TYR A 277 26.55 -2.46 -11.04
C TYR A 277 26.33 -1.13 -11.75
N VAL A 278 26.28 -0.01 -11.00
CA VAL A 278 26.23 1.34 -11.57
C VAL A 278 27.47 1.61 -12.42
N GLN A 279 28.66 1.32 -11.90
CA GLN A 279 29.92 1.53 -12.62
C GLN A 279 30.05 0.66 -13.88
N ASP A 280 29.53 -0.56 -13.85
CA ASP A 280 29.57 -1.49 -14.97
C ASP A 280 28.55 -1.14 -16.07
N THR A 281 27.48 -0.39 -15.76
CA THR A 281 26.31 -0.23 -16.66
C THR A 281 26.06 1.22 -17.10
N ALA A 282 26.23 2.19 -16.19
CA ALA A 282 25.96 3.60 -16.44
C ALA A 282 27.23 4.33 -16.94
N PRO A 283 27.10 5.36 -17.78
CA PRO A 283 28.22 6.23 -18.17
C PRO A 283 28.96 6.82 -16.95
N GLU A 284 30.28 6.88 -17.04
CA GLU A 284 31.16 7.41 -15.98
C GLU A 284 30.75 8.81 -15.49
N ARG A 285 30.32 9.67 -16.41
CA ARG A 285 29.84 11.03 -16.12
C ARG A 285 28.67 11.12 -15.14
N TYR A 286 27.96 10.02 -14.88
CA TYR A 286 26.81 9.99 -13.96
C TYR A 286 27.07 9.24 -12.65
N TRP A 287 28.28 8.72 -12.43
CA TRP A 287 28.56 7.90 -11.25
C TRP A 287 28.37 8.68 -9.93
N ASP A 288 28.85 9.92 -9.88
CA ASP A 288 28.74 10.75 -8.68
C ASP A 288 27.28 11.08 -8.34
N SER A 289 26.44 11.32 -9.34
CA SER A 289 25.01 11.57 -9.14
C SER A 289 24.23 10.28 -8.80
N LEU A 290 24.66 9.10 -9.28
CA LEU A 290 23.92 7.84 -9.14
C LEU A 290 24.27 7.02 -7.91
N ILE A 291 25.45 7.19 -7.30
CA ILE A 291 25.90 6.35 -6.20
C ILE A 291 25.50 6.96 -4.85
N PRO A 292 24.65 6.28 -4.03
CA PRO A 292 24.24 6.83 -2.74
C PRO A 292 25.36 6.91 -1.70
N THR A 293 25.25 7.92 -0.85
CA THR A 293 26.11 8.13 0.34
C THR A 293 25.51 7.58 1.63
N TYR A 294 24.25 7.13 1.61
CA TYR A 294 23.54 6.58 2.77
C TYR A 294 23.49 5.04 2.75
N GLU A 295 23.27 4.41 3.92
CA GLU A 295 23.24 2.95 4.07
C GLU A 295 22.09 2.28 3.29
N PHE A 296 22.36 1.08 2.76
CA PHE A 296 21.35 0.26 2.12
C PHE A 296 20.20 -0.06 3.09
N GLY A 297 18.97 0.16 2.64
CA GLY A 297 17.77 -0.07 3.43
C GLY A 297 17.13 1.21 3.98
N CYS A 298 17.82 2.35 4.03
CA CYS A 298 17.17 3.63 4.36
C CYS A 298 16.00 3.96 3.43
N LYS A 299 16.18 3.67 2.13
CA LYS A 299 15.16 3.82 1.09
C LYS A 299 14.98 2.48 0.37
N ARG A 300 13.81 2.30 -0.25
CA ARG A 300 13.58 1.12 -1.11
C ARG A 300 14.57 1.15 -2.27
N ARG A 301 15.19 -0.01 -2.53
CA ARG A 301 16.10 -0.22 -3.67
C ARG A 301 15.33 -0.18 -4.99
N ILE A 302 16.01 0.19 -6.06
CA ILE A 302 15.49 0.10 -7.42
C ILE A 302 16.01 -1.18 -8.06
N PHE A 303 15.10 -1.93 -8.67
CA PHE A 303 15.46 -3.05 -9.54
C PHE A 303 15.54 -2.53 -10.96
N ASP A 304 16.76 -2.49 -11.49
CA ASP A 304 17.00 -1.99 -12.84
C ASP A 304 16.61 -3.03 -13.89
N ARG A 305 15.80 -2.61 -14.85
CA ARG A 305 15.39 -3.38 -16.03
C ARG A 305 15.68 -2.62 -17.33
N GLY A 306 16.79 -1.88 -17.35
CA GLY A 306 17.27 -1.14 -18.52
C GLY A 306 17.34 0.38 -18.33
N TYR A 307 17.02 0.90 -17.15
CA TYR A 307 17.15 2.32 -16.80
C TYR A 307 18.59 2.80 -16.92
N LEU A 308 19.58 2.13 -16.32
CA LEU A 308 20.96 2.59 -16.41
C LEU A 308 21.49 2.55 -17.84
N ALA A 309 21.07 1.56 -18.63
CA ALA A 309 21.42 1.46 -20.05
C ALA A 309 20.90 2.66 -20.86
N THR A 310 19.71 3.19 -20.53
CA THR A 310 19.15 4.36 -21.23
C THR A 310 19.98 5.63 -21.04
N LEU A 311 20.82 5.72 -20.00
CA LEU A 311 21.68 6.88 -19.77
C LEU A 311 22.82 6.99 -20.78
N GLN A 312 23.09 5.93 -21.56
CA GLN A 312 24.06 5.96 -22.66
C GLN A 312 23.53 6.65 -23.91
N GLU A 313 22.20 6.74 -24.07
CA GLU A 313 21.55 7.37 -25.21
C GLU A 313 21.94 8.85 -25.32
N SER A 314 22.26 9.33 -26.53
CA SER A 314 22.63 10.74 -26.75
C SER A 314 21.48 11.71 -26.46
N LYS A 315 20.24 11.23 -26.53
CA LYS A 315 19.01 11.97 -26.24
C LYS A 315 18.55 11.90 -24.79
N MET A 316 19.30 11.19 -23.93
CA MET A 316 19.03 11.10 -22.50
C MET A 316 20.02 11.97 -21.73
N ARG A 317 19.49 12.80 -20.84
CA ARG A 317 20.29 13.59 -19.91
C ARG A 317 19.77 13.42 -18.49
N LEU A 318 20.66 13.08 -17.57
CA LEU A 318 20.41 13.12 -16.13
C LEU A 318 21.07 14.36 -15.53
N THR A 319 20.38 15.07 -14.65
CA THR A 319 20.91 16.20 -13.89
C THR A 319 20.44 16.14 -12.44
N ASP A 320 21.32 16.48 -11.50
CA ASP A 320 21.03 16.69 -10.09
C ASP A 320 20.98 18.18 -9.71
N ASP A 321 21.10 19.07 -10.70
CA ASP A 321 20.90 20.51 -10.54
C ASP A 321 19.43 20.81 -10.18
N PRO A 322 19.14 21.38 -8.99
CA PRO A 322 17.77 21.61 -8.56
C PRO A 322 17.01 22.56 -9.49
N ILE A 323 15.71 22.34 -9.63
CA ILE A 323 14.83 23.24 -10.37
C ILE A 323 14.60 24.51 -9.55
N ALA A 324 14.86 25.67 -10.14
CA ALA A 324 14.63 26.99 -9.55
C ALA A 324 13.23 27.53 -9.88
N GLU A 325 12.86 27.54 -11.16
CA GLU A 325 11.55 28.01 -11.64
C GLU A 325 11.17 27.30 -12.95
N ILE A 326 9.89 27.36 -13.30
CA ILE A 326 9.35 26.89 -14.57
C ILE A 326 8.79 28.09 -15.32
N LYS A 327 9.17 28.24 -16.59
CA LYS A 327 8.61 29.26 -17.49
C LYS A 327 7.57 28.62 -18.41
N SER A 328 7.04 29.39 -19.36
CA SER A 328 6.02 28.92 -20.30
C SER A 328 6.40 27.68 -21.12
N ASN A 329 7.68 27.48 -21.43
CA ASN A 329 8.17 26.37 -22.28
C ASN A 329 9.55 25.84 -21.87
N SER A 330 10.00 26.14 -20.64
CA SER A 330 11.34 25.76 -20.16
C SER A 330 11.38 25.60 -18.64
N ILE A 331 12.40 24.89 -18.18
CA ILE A 331 12.75 24.72 -16.77
C ILE A 331 14.08 25.45 -16.53
N ILE A 332 14.11 26.32 -15.53
CA ILE A 332 15.35 26.98 -15.09
C ILE A 332 15.90 26.23 -13.88
N THR A 333 17.17 25.88 -13.94
CA THR A 333 17.86 25.22 -12.82
C THR A 333 18.54 26.24 -11.91
N GLN A 334 19.01 25.81 -10.73
CA GLN A 334 19.69 26.70 -9.80
C GLN A 334 21.04 27.21 -10.31
N SER A 335 21.71 26.47 -11.19
CA SER A 335 22.92 26.98 -11.86
C SER A 335 22.64 28.06 -12.92
N GLY A 336 21.36 28.32 -13.23
CA GLY A 336 20.92 29.29 -14.24
C GLY A 336 20.77 28.70 -15.65
N GLU A 337 20.86 27.38 -15.80
CA GLU A 337 20.61 26.73 -17.08
C GLU A 337 19.12 26.73 -17.42
N GLU A 338 18.81 27.01 -18.68
CA GLU A 338 17.46 26.95 -19.24
C GLU A 338 17.28 25.71 -20.12
N VAL A 339 16.41 24.81 -19.69
CA VAL A 339 16.10 23.54 -20.37
C VAL A 339 14.72 23.64 -21.03
N TYR A 340 14.68 23.75 -22.35
CA TYR A 340 13.42 23.76 -23.12
C TYR A 340 12.74 22.39 -23.11
N VAL A 341 11.44 22.37 -22.79
CA VAL A 341 10.64 21.14 -22.71
C VAL A 341 9.19 21.38 -23.14
N ASP A 342 8.62 20.38 -23.81
CA ASP A 342 7.22 20.38 -24.28
C ASP A 342 6.28 19.68 -23.29
N ALA A 343 6.81 18.82 -22.43
CA ALA A 343 6.04 18.11 -21.40
C ALA A 343 6.88 17.82 -20.15
N ILE A 344 6.23 17.82 -18.99
CA ILE A 344 6.80 17.51 -17.68
C ILE A 344 6.08 16.30 -17.09
N LEU A 345 6.83 15.22 -16.86
CA LEU A 345 6.33 13.99 -16.26
C LEU A 345 6.81 13.88 -14.81
N LEU A 346 5.87 13.87 -13.86
CA LEU A 346 6.15 13.78 -12.44
C LEU A 346 6.22 12.32 -11.99
N ALA A 347 7.43 11.90 -11.65
CA ALA A 347 7.77 10.64 -10.99
C ALA A 347 8.34 10.90 -9.57
N ASN A 348 7.80 11.94 -8.91
CA ASN A 348 8.24 12.51 -7.64
C ASN A 348 7.55 11.88 -6.41
N GLY A 349 6.69 10.89 -6.60
CA GLY A 349 6.15 10.05 -5.52
C GLY A 349 4.79 10.49 -5.00
N PHE A 350 4.54 10.27 -3.71
CA PHE A 350 3.22 10.40 -3.10
C PHE A 350 3.31 11.14 -1.77
N VAL A 351 2.24 11.85 -1.42
CA VAL A 351 1.99 12.37 -0.07
C VAL A 351 1.14 11.38 0.72
N LEU A 352 1.29 11.40 2.05
CA LEU A 352 0.61 10.46 2.96
C LEU A 352 -0.65 11.08 3.62
N SER A 353 -1.36 11.93 2.86
CA SER A 353 -2.50 12.71 3.35
C SER A 353 -3.82 11.95 3.43
N GLN A 354 -3.88 10.70 2.96
CA GLN A 354 -5.04 9.82 3.19
C GLN A 354 -5.30 9.56 4.68
N TYR A 355 -4.30 9.80 5.52
CA TYR A 355 -4.38 9.74 6.97
C TYR A 355 -4.91 11.03 7.62
N ASP A 356 -5.27 12.04 6.82
CA ASP A 356 -5.73 13.35 7.31
C ASP A 356 -7.27 13.50 7.25
N VAL A 357 -7.97 12.51 6.67
CA VAL A 357 -9.44 12.41 6.72
C VAL A 357 -9.95 12.55 8.15
N ASP A 358 -11.05 13.29 8.36
CA ASP A 358 -11.57 13.51 9.72
C ASP A 358 -12.19 12.22 10.27
N LEU A 359 -11.57 11.65 11.30
CA LEU A 359 -12.03 10.44 11.97
C LEU A 359 -12.19 10.74 13.45
N ARG A 360 -13.42 10.61 13.95
CA ARG A 360 -13.79 10.95 15.32
C ARG A 360 -14.27 9.71 16.07
N GLY A 361 -13.49 9.27 17.05
CA GLY A 361 -13.82 8.17 17.93
C GLY A 361 -14.73 8.59 19.09
N ARG A 362 -14.62 7.86 20.21
CA ARG A 362 -15.37 8.14 21.44
C ARG A 362 -15.22 9.58 21.89
N ASN A 363 -16.32 10.15 22.40
CA ASN A 363 -16.37 11.52 22.93
C ASN A 363 -15.89 12.58 21.92
N GLY A 364 -15.98 12.31 20.62
CA GLY A 364 -15.53 13.23 19.56
C GLY A 364 -14.01 13.36 19.42
N LYS A 365 -13.22 12.51 20.08
CA LYS A 365 -11.76 12.51 19.99
C LYS A 365 -11.33 12.24 18.54
N THR A 366 -10.61 13.18 17.95
CA THR A 366 -10.10 13.05 16.57
C THR A 366 -8.88 12.11 16.52
N ARG A 367 -8.66 11.50 15.35
CA ARG A 367 -7.43 10.74 15.06
C ARG A 367 -6.17 11.59 15.21
N GLU A 368 -6.22 12.86 14.81
CA GLU A 368 -5.12 13.80 14.99
C GLU A 368 -4.79 14.00 16.48
N GLN A 369 -5.80 14.24 17.32
CA GLN A 369 -5.62 14.35 18.78
C GLN A 369 -5.08 13.05 19.39
N HIS A 370 -5.51 11.89 18.87
CA HIS A 370 -4.97 10.60 19.30
C HIS A 370 -3.46 10.50 19.02
N TRP A 371 -3.05 10.73 17.78
CA TRP A 371 -1.64 10.68 17.39
C TRP A 371 -0.79 11.76 18.05
N LYS A 372 -1.33 12.97 18.26
CA LYS A 372 -0.66 14.01 19.04
C LYS A 372 -0.32 13.55 20.46
N GLY A 373 -1.15 12.69 21.07
CA GLY A 373 -0.86 12.08 22.37
C GLY A 373 0.32 11.10 22.37
N TYR A 374 0.67 10.53 21.22
CA TYR A 374 1.86 9.69 21.04
C TYR A 374 3.08 10.50 20.54
N GLY A 375 2.84 11.64 19.89
CA GLY A 375 3.85 12.48 19.23
C GLY A 375 4.10 12.10 17.77
N HIS A 376 3.51 11.00 17.30
CA HIS A 376 3.65 10.46 15.95
C HIS A 376 2.40 9.64 15.60
N LYS A 377 2.26 9.24 14.33
CA LYS A 377 1.19 8.32 13.92
C LYS A 377 1.41 6.96 14.56
N ALA A 378 0.53 6.56 15.47
CA ALA A 378 0.63 5.33 16.24
C ALA A 378 -0.63 4.47 16.07
N THR A 379 -0.43 3.15 15.99
CA THR A 379 -1.51 2.17 15.93
C THR A 379 -1.09 0.87 16.60
N PHE A 380 -2.05 0.15 17.19
CA PHE A 380 -1.83 -1.19 17.69
C PHE A 380 -1.77 -2.21 16.55
N LYS A 381 -0.66 -2.93 16.45
CA LYS A 381 -0.41 -3.98 15.44
C LYS A 381 -0.67 -3.51 13.99
N ALA A 382 -0.54 -2.21 13.73
CA ALA A 382 -0.85 -1.58 12.43
C ALA A 382 -2.32 -1.71 11.96
N ILE A 383 -3.25 -2.03 12.88
CA ILE A 383 -4.66 -2.29 12.55
C ILE A 383 -5.68 -1.52 13.40
N ALA A 384 -5.37 -1.04 14.61
CA ALA A 384 -6.38 -0.43 15.49
C ALA A 384 -5.84 0.72 16.34
N MET A 385 -6.73 1.50 16.94
CA MET A 385 -6.41 2.61 17.85
C MET A 385 -7.35 2.61 19.06
N HIS A 386 -6.84 2.88 20.25
CA HIS A 386 -7.69 3.07 21.42
C HIS A 386 -8.53 4.34 21.27
N GLY A 387 -9.81 4.28 21.65
CA GLY A 387 -10.79 5.35 21.46
C GLY A 387 -11.54 5.27 20.13
N PHE A 388 -11.23 4.30 19.25
CA PHE A 388 -11.86 4.13 17.92
C PHE A 388 -12.45 2.71 17.80
N PRO A 389 -13.57 2.42 18.48
CA PRO A 389 -14.16 1.08 18.48
C PRO A 389 -14.57 0.64 17.08
N ASN A 390 -14.48 -0.65 16.77
CA ASN A 390 -14.86 -1.25 15.49
C ASN A 390 -14.20 -0.64 14.23
N PHE A 391 -13.21 0.23 14.40
CA PHE A 391 -12.45 0.81 13.31
C PHE A 391 -11.13 0.05 13.13
N PHE A 392 -10.84 -0.36 11.90
CA PHE A 392 -9.63 -1.09 11.57
C PHE A 392 -8.92 -0.56 10.34
N TYR A 393 -7.60 -0.56 10.36
CA TYR A 393 -6.77 -0.41 9.17
C TYR A 393 -6.40 -1.75 8.57
N ILE A 394 -6.29 -1.77 7.24
CA ILE A 394 -5.44 -2.72 6.51
C ILE A 394 -4.38 -1.89 5.78
N LEU A 395 -3.11 -2.15 6.09
CA LEU A 395 -1.94 -1.30 5.80
C LEU A 395 -1.99 0.09 6.46
N GLY A 396 -2.32 0.13 7.75
CA GLY A 396 -2.20 1.35 8.54
C GLY A 396 -0.74 1.79 8.79
N PRO A 397 -0.53 2.85 9.59
CA PRO A 397 0.78 3.20 10.14
C PRO A 397 1.50 1.97 10.71
N ASN A 398 2.84 1.96 10.67
CA ASN A 398 3.68 0.87 11.15
C ASN A 398 3.50 -0.50 10.41
N SER A 399 2.97 -0.50 9.18
CA SER A 399 2.82 -1.72 8.36
C SER A 399 3.91 -1.92 7.29
N GLY A 400 4.73 -0.90 7.04
CA GLY A 400 5.67 -0.84 5.93
C GLY A 400 6.83 -1.83 6.04
N ARG A 401 7.12 -2.55 4.94
CA ARG A 401 8.29 -3.43 4.83
C ARG A 401 8.96 -3.29 3.46
N LEU A 402 10.28 -3.44 3.45
CA LEU A 402 11.10 -3.17 2.25
C LEU A 402 11.68 -4.42 1.58
N TYR A 403 11.41 -5.62 2.10
CA TYR A 403 12.09 -6.85 1.67
C TYR A 403 11.17 -8.00 1.26
N THR A 404 9.88 -7.98 1.64
CA THR A 404 8.88 -9.01 1.30
C THR A 404 7.63 -8.39 0.67
N SER A 405 6.75 -9.26 0.15
CA SER A 405 5.47 -8.86 -0.47
C SER A 405 4.55 -8.16 0.53
N THR A 406 3.98 -7.03 0.11
CA THR A 406 2.90 -6.35 0.84
C THR A 406 1.66 -7.20 0.97
N ILE A 407 1.39 -8.12 0.02
CA ILE A 407 0.23 -9.03 0.11
C ILE A 407 0.29 -9.90 1.36
N GLN A 408 1.48 -10.31 1.80
CA GLN A 408 1.60 -11.10 3.03
C GLN A 408 1.19 -10.29 4.28
N ILE A 409 1.51 -8.98 4.32
CA ILE A 409 1.05 -8.10 5.41
C ILE A 409 -0.46 -7.98 5.38
N ILE A 410 -1.02 -7.70 4.19
CA ILE A 410 -2.47 -7.57 3.98
C ILE A 410 -3.18 -8.83 4.50
N GLU A 411 -2.75 -10.02 4.08
CA GLU A 411 -3.40 -11.27 4.50
C GLU A 411 -3.28 -11.51 6.01
N SER A 412 -2.13 -11.20 6.62
CA SER A 412 -1.96 -11.29 8.08
C SER A 412 -2.86 -10.32 8.83
N GLN A 413 -2.97 -9.07 8.38
CA GLN A 413 -3.83 -8.06 8.99
C GLN A 413 -5.31 -8.36 8.81
N VAL A 414 -5.71 -8.75 7.59
CA VAL A 414 -7.09 -9.21 7.32
C VAL A 414 -7.43 -10.39 8.23
N LYS A 415 -6.53 -11.36 8.37
CA LYS A 415 -6.74 -12.49 9.27
C LYS A 415 -6.92 -12.06 10.73
N MET A 416 -6.11 -11.12 11.22
CA MET A 416 -6.29 -10.57 12.57
C MET A 416 -7.65 -9.89 12.71
N VAL A 417 -8.01 -9.00 11.78
CA VAL A 417 -9.29 -8.28 11.80
C VAL A 417 -10.47 -9.26 11.77
N ILE A 418 -10.45 -10.26 10.90
CA ILE A 418 -11.48 -11.33 10.84
C ILE A 418 -11.65 -12.01 12.21
N GLY A 419 -10.55 -12.35 12.88
CA GLY A 419 -10.61 -12.94 14.23
C GLY A 419 -11.24 -12.00 15.27
N ILE A 420 -10.88 -10.71 15.23
CA ILE A 420 -11.32 -9.68 16.17
C ILE A 420 -12.79 -9.33 15.99
N ILE A 421 -13.27 -9.20 14.74
CA ILE A 421 -14.66 -8.80 14.47
C ILE A 421 -15.65 -9.95 14.60
N ARG A 422 -15.17 -11.21 14.67
CA ARG A 422 -16.00 -12.41 14.71
C ARG A 422 -17.13 -12.32 15.76
N PRO A 423 -16.90 -11.90 17.03
CA PRO A 423 -17.98 -11.76 18.00
C PRO A 423 -19.03 -10.72 17.61
N ILE A 424 -18.66 -9.66 16.89
CA ILE A 424 -19.61 -8.65 16.41
C ILE A 424 -20.47 -9.21 15.28
N ILE A 425 -19.84 -9.91 14.33
CA ILE A 425 -20.53 -10.55 13.20
C ILE A 425 -21.56 -11.59 13.68
N PHE A 426 -21.24 -12.34 14.74
CA PHE A 426 -22.17 -13.32 15.35
C PHE A 426 -23.05 -12.73 16.47
N HIS A 427 -23.16 -11.41 16.57
CA HIS A 427 -24.02 -10.71 17.54
C HIS A 427 -23.72 -10.99 19.02
N GLN A 428 -22.50 -11.43 19.34
CA GLN A 428 -22.03 -11.67 20.71
C GLN A 428 -21.46 -10.42 21.38
N ALA A 429 -21.10 -9.40 20.59
CA ALA A 429 -20.63 -8.09 21.06
C ALA A 429 -21.18 -6.99 20.15
N SER A 430 -21.37 -5.79 20.71
CA SER A 430 -21.77 -4.60 19.94
C SER A 430 -20.55 -3.78 19.49
N SER A 431 -19.47 -3.83 20.26
CA SER A 431 -18.23 -3.16 19.93
C SER A 431 -17.01 -3.95 20.39
N VAL A 432 -15.88 -3.68 19.76
CA VAL A 432 -14.55 -4.16 20.14
C VAL A 432 -13.56 -3.01 20.02
N GLU A 433 -12.68 -2.91 21.01
CA GLU A 433 -11.72 -1.82 21.11
C GLU A 433 -10.42 -2.32 21.75
N VAL A 434 -9.28 -1.86 21.25
CA VAL A 434 -7.99 -2.17 21.87
C VAL A 434 -7.85 -1.44 23.21
N LYS A 435 -7.27 -2.13 24.20
CA LYS A 435 -6.93 -1.52 25.50
C LYS A 435 -5.88 -0.43 25.31
N ALA A 436 -6.04 0.70 26.00
CA ALA A 436 -5.05 1.78 26.00
C ALA A 436 -3.65 1.29 26.40
N SER A 437 -3.56 0.39 27.39
CA SER A 437 -2.30 -0.21 27.83
C SER A 437 -1.65 -1.06 26.73
N SER A 438 -2.42 -1.87 26.01
CA SER A 438 -1.91 -2.72 24.93
C SER A 438 -1.39 -1.89 23.76
N GLU A 439 -2.10 -0.82 23.37
CA GLU A 439 -1.62 0.10 22.33
C GLU A 439 -0.31 0.78 22.75
N ARG A 440 -0.23 1.27 23.99
CA ARG A 440 0.96 1.95 24.50
C ARG A 440 2.16 1.03 24.63
N GLU A 441 1.99 -0.17 25.17
CA GLU A 441 3.06 -1.16 25.29
C GLU A 441 3.56 -1.62 23.91
N PHE A 442 2.64 -1.77 22.95
CA PHE A 442 3.03 -2.09 21.57
C PHE A 442 3.84 -0.95 20.94
N ASP A 443 3.41 0.30 21.08
CA ASP A 443 4.14 1.47 20.53
C ASP A 443 5.57 1.57 21.08
N VAL A 444 5.76 1.35 22.39
CA VAL A 444 7.09 1.31 23.01
C VAL A 444 7.94 0.18 22.42
N ARG A 445 7.44 -1.07 22.45
CA ARG A 445 8.18 -2.22 21.92
C ARG A 445 8.49 -2.11 20.43
N LEU A 446 7.59 -1.52 19.66
CA LEU A 446 7.76 -1.26 18.24
C LEU A 446 8.93 -0.33 18.01
N HIS A 447 9.00 0.81 18.70
CA HIS A 447 10.08 1.78 18.51
C HIS A 447 11.42 1.25 19.03
N GLU A 448 11.44 0.55 20.17
CA GLU A 448 12.64 -0.16 20.64
C GLU A 448 13.16 -1.19 19.62
N ALA A 449 12.26 -1.80 18.85
CA ALA A 449 12.64 -2.71 17.78
C ALA A 449 13.11 -1.95 16.52
N ILE A 450 12.47 -0.83 16.15
CA ILE A 450 12.89 0.03 15.04
C ILE A 450 14.29 0.60 15.28
N ASP A 451 14.61 1.02 16.51
CA ASP A 451 15.93 1.56 16.88
C ASP A 451 17.07 0.55 16.66
N LYS A 452 16.75 -0.75 16.69
CA LYS A 452 17.66 -1.86 16.39
C LYS A 452 17.78 -2.16 14.89
N THR A 453 17.16 -1.35 14.03
CA THR A 453 17.20 -1.50 12.56
C THR A 453 17.81 -0.27 11.89
N VAL A 454 18.17 -0.41 10.62
CA VAL A 454 18.60 0.72 9.78
C VAL A 454 17.52 1.80 9.66
N HIS A 455 16.25 1.52 9.99
CA HIS A 455 15.13 2.46 9.83
C HIS A 455 14.92 3.42 11.01
N SER A 456 15.85 3.47 11.96
CA SER A 456 15.86 4.49 13.01
C SER A 456 15.99 5.90 12.41
N SER A 457 16.01 6.93 13.28
CA SER A 457 16.13 8.35 12.89
C SER A 457 17.35 8.69 12.03
N LEU A 458 18.32 7.77 11.91
CA LEU A 458 19.55 7.95 11.14
C LEU A 458 19.33 7.99 9.61
N CYS A 459 18.17 7.56 9.11
CA CYS A 459 17.83 7.65 7.70
C CYS A 459 16.90 8.84 7.42
N ASP A 460 17.36 9.79 6.60
CA ASP A 460 16.50 10.85 6.10
C ASP A 460 15.39 10.26 5.20
N SER A 461 14.16 10.28 5.73
CA SER A 461 12.99 9.66 5.14
C SER A 461 11.74 10.44 5.51
N TYR A 462 10.81 10.55 4.57
CA TYR A 462 9.50 11.19 4.78
C TYR A 462 8.59 10.42 5.76
N PHE A 463 9.03 9.26 6.25
CA PHE A 463 8.38 8.49 7.30
C PHE A 463 8.85 8.81 8.72
N ILE A 464 9.83 9.71 8.86
CA ILE A 464 10.29 10.21 10.16
C ILE A 464 9.42 11.41 10.54
N ASP A 465 8.82 11.35 11.71
CA ASP A 465 8.17 12.52 12.29
C ASP A 465 9.23 13.54 12.72
N LYS A 466 9.10 14.79 12.28
CA LYS A 466 10.14 15.80 12.52
C LYS A 466 10.23 16.25 13.98
N SER A 467 9.19 16.05 14.78
CA SER A 467 9.14 16.51 16.17
C SER A 467 9.66 15.46 17.14
N THR A 468 9.40 14.19 16.85
CA THR A 468 9.79 13.05 17.71
C THR A 468 10.97 12.24 17.16
N GLU A 469 11.37 12.50 15.92
CA GLU A 469 12.37 11.71 15.17
C GLU A 469 12.01 10.22 15.02
N LYS A 470 10.74 9.86 15.28
CA LYS A 470 10.27 8.47 15.23
C LYS A 470 9.77 8.08 13.84
N ASN A 471 10.08 6.85 13.44
CA ASN A 471 9.59 6.26 12.21
C ASN A 471 8.18 5.69 12.42
N TRP A 472 7.18 6.31 11.80
CA TRP A 472 5.78 5.90 11.96
C TRP A 472 5.28 4.94 10.87
N PHE A 473 6.14 4.54 9.93
CA PHE A 473 5.75 3.70 8.79
C PHE A 473 6.19 2.24 8.92
N VAL A 474 7.39 1.99 9.43
CA VAL A 474 8.05 0.69 9.32
C VAL A 474 7.51 -0.33 10.33
N TYR A 475 7.40 -1.58 9.88
CA TYR A 475 7.25 -2.76 10.72
C TYR A 475 8.63 -3.44 10.90
N PRO A 476 9.21 -3.47 12.12
CA PRO A 476 10.62 -3.85 12.32
C PRO A 476 10.85 -5.37 12.34
N TRP A 477 9.82 -6.16 12.63
CA TRP A 477 9.94 -7.61 12.75
C TRP A 477 9.77 -8.33 11.40
N ASN A 478 10.11 -9.62 11.41
CA ASN A 478 10.04 -10.46 10.23
C ASN A 478 8.59 -10.93 9.92
N SER A 479 8.36 -11.50 8.74
CA SER A 479 7.04 -11.99 8.31
C SER A 479 6.54 -13.15 9.17
N ILE A 480 7.44 -13.99 9.68
CA ILE A 480 7.07 -15.08 10.59
C ILE A 480 6.50 -14.50 11.89
N HIS A 481 7.13 -13.49 12.48
CA HIS A 481 6.64 -12.81 13.69
C HIS A 481 5.24 -12.23 13.47
N LEU A 482 5.01 -11.55 12.33
CA LEU A 482 3.69 -11.05 11.96
C LEU A 482 2.66 -12.18 11.76
N TRP A 483 3.06 -13.30 11.16
CA TRP A 483 2.17 -14.44 10.98
C TRP A 483 1.80 -15.08 12.32
N LEU A 484 2.76 -15.30 13.21
CA LEU A 484 2.55 -15.85 14.56
C LEU A 484 1.65 -14.94 15.41
N SER A 485 1.79 -13.62 15.29
CA SER A 485 0.93 -12.66 16.01
C SER A 485 -0.54 -12.71 15.57
N THR A 486 -0.86 -13.36 14.45
CA THR A 486 -2.25 -13.63 14.03
C THR A 486 -2.92 -14.80 14.77
N TYR A 487 -2.15 -15.65 15.45
CA TYR A 487 -2.65 -16.83 16.17
C TYR A 487 -2.60 -16.67 17.69
N TRP A 488 -1.61 -15.93 18.21
CA TRP A 488 -1.47 -15.75 19.66
C TRP A 488 -2.27 -14.56 20.20
N ASN A 489 -3.38 -14.96 20.82
CA ASN A 489 -4.22 -14.29 21.83
C ASN A 489 -5.05 -13.04 21.44
N PRO A 490 -6.25 -13.22 20.86
CA PRO A 490 -7.16 -12.12 20.50
C PRO A 490 -8.08 -11.60 21.63
N SER A 491 -8.05 -12.13 22.86
CA SER A 491 -8.96 -11.66 23.92
C SER A 491 -8.29 -10.74 24.95
N GLY A 492 -7.00 -10.96 25.24
CA GLY A 492 -6.28 -10.22 26.28
C GLY A 492 -6.09 -8.72 25.97
N ASP A 493 -5.94 -8.37 24.69
CA ASP A 493 -5.67 -6.99 24.25
C ASP A 493 -6.93 -6.16 23.95
N TRP A 494 -8.10 -6.79 23.97
CA TRP A 494 -9.34 -6.22 23.44
C TRP A 494 -10.43 -6.17 24.50
N ASN A 495 -11.18 -5.08 24.51
CA ASN A 495 -12.40 -4.92 25.28
C ASN A 495 -13.58 -5.13 24.33
N TYR A 496 -14.42 -6.13 24.64
CA TYR A 496 -15.67 -6.35 23.92
C TYR A 496 -16.83 -5.72 24.71
N GLY A 497 -17.54 -4.80 24.08
CA GLY A 497 -18.78 -4.23 24.62
C GLY A 497 -19.89 -5.27 24.63
N ARG A 498 -20.71 -5.29 25.70
CA ARG A 498 -21.86 -6.21 25.79
C ARG A 498 -22.76 -6.02 24.57
N ALA A 499 -23.28 -7.12 24.03
CA ALA A 499 -24.40 -7.05 23.10
C ALA A 499 -25.53 -6.28 23.78
N MET A 500 -26.04 -5.22 23.15
CA MET A 500 -27.27 -4.60 23.64
C MET A 500 -28.38 -5.62 23.47
N ALA A 501 -29.13 -5.89 24.53
CA ALA A 501 -30.44 -6.52 24.40
C ALA A 501 -31.31 -5.52 23.63
N THR A 502 -31.51 -5.74 22.34
CA THR A 502 -32.42 -4.91 21.54
C THR A 502 -33.74 -5.66 21.42
N GLN A 503 -34.78 -5.07 22.02
CA GLN A 503 -36.12 -5.12 21.45
C GLN A 503 -35.99 -4.56 20.02
N ASP A 504 -36.53 -5.30 19.06
CA ASP A 504 -36.48 -5.08 17.62
C ASP A 504 -35.14 -5.42 16.97
N ASP A 505 -35.13 -6.61 16.36
CA ASP A 505 -34.33 -6.93 15.18
C ASP A 505 -34.45 -5.75 14.19
N PHE A 506 -33.45 -4.87 14.19
CA PHE A 506 -33.19 -4.02 13.04
C PHE A 506 -33.17 -4.95 11.83
N ASN A 507 -34.14 -4.81 10.93
CA ASN A 507 -34.34 -5.63 9.74
C ASN A 507 -33.11 -5.61 8.82
N PHE A 508 -32.07 -6.36 9.19
CA PHE A 508 -31.05 -6.83 8.29
C PHE A 508 -31.71 -7.96 7.50
N SER A 509 -32.03 -7.71 6.23
CA SER A 509 -32.76 -8.64 5.36
C SER A 509 -32.17 -10.07 5.43
N PRO A 510 -32.88 -11.06 6.00
CA PRO A 510 -32.42 -12.43 6.05
C PRO A 510 -32.91 -13.17 4.80
N SER A 511 -32.05 -13.30 3.79
CA SER A 511 -32.29 -14.23 2.68
C SER A 511 -31.34 -15.42 2.77
N SER A 512 -31.67 -16.41 3.62
CA SER A 512 -31.57 -17.86 3.35
C SER A 512 -31.66 -18.68 4.66
N PRO A 513 -32.46 -19.76 4.72
CA PRO A 513 -32.44 -20.70 5.82
C PRO A 513 -31.27 -21.69 5.69
N LEU A 514 -31.00 -22.43 6.77
CA LEU A 514 -30.03 -23.54 6.95
C LEU A 514 -28.72 -23.19 7.66
N VAL A 515 -28.80 -22.98 8.97
CA VAL A 515 -27.74 -23.43 9.89
C VAL A 515 -28.41 -24.15 11.06
N ASN A 516 -28.65 -25.45 10.87
CA ASN A 516 -28.96 -26.34 11.98
C ASN A 516 -28.22 -27.65 11.74
N GLN A 517 -26.91 -27.66 12.02
CA GLN A 517 -26.09 -28.84 12.30
C GLN A 517 -24.66 -28.38 12.64
N GLY A 518 -24.31 -28.40 13.92
CA GLY A 518 -23.00 -27.98 14.41
C GLY A 518 -22.82 -28.12 15.92
N ARG A 519 -23.52 -29.09 16.54
CA ARG A 519 -23.21 -29.60 17.88
C ARG A 519 -22.96 -31.08 17.70
N ILE A 520 -21.69 -31.46 17.60
CA ILE A 520 -21.05 -32.76 17.92
C ILE A 520 -19.64 -32.61 17.35
N MET A 521 -18.71 -32.11 18.16
CA MET A 521 -17.25 -32.35 18.08
C MET A 521 -16.61 -31.77 19.35
N GLU A 522 -17.09 -32.22 20.51
CA GLU A 522 -16.38 -32.14 21.78
C GLU A 522 -16.51 -33.53 22.40
N LYS A 523 -15.45 -34.35 22.24
CA LYS A 523 -15.11 -35.61 22.92
C LYS A 523 -14.45 -36.60 21.95
N VAL A 524 -13.22 -36.32 21.52
CA VAL A 524 -12.17 -37.36 21.37
C VAL A 524 -10.81 -36.66 21.53
N ALA A 525 -10.42 -36.42 22.77
CA ALA A 525 -9.04 -36.11 23.13
C ALA A 525 -8.76 -36.70 24.52
N SER A 526 -8.80 -38.03 24.59
CA SER A 526 -8.23 -38.81 25.68
C SER A 526 -7.91 -40.21 25.17
N LYS A 527 -6.62 -40.58 25.15
CA LYS A 527 -6.01 -41.82 24.62
C LYS A 527 -6.02 -41.82 23.08
N VAL A 528 -4.90 -41.65 22.37
CA VAL A 528 -3.61 -42.39 22.36
C VAL A 528 -2.51 -41.46 21.89
#